data_AF-A0A9D4W3M3-F1
#
_entry.id   AF-A0A9D4W3M3-F1
#
_cell.length_a   1.000
_cell.length_b   1.000
_cell.length_c   1.000
_cell.angle_alpha   90.00
_cell.angle_beta   90.00
_cell.angle_gamma   90.00
#
_symmetry.space_group_name_H-M   'P 1'
#
loop_
_entity.id
_entity.type
_entity.pdbx_description
1 polymer ?
#
loop_
_entity_poly.entity_id
_entity_poly.type
_entity_poly.pdbx_seq_one_letter_code
_entity_poly.pdbx_strand_id
1 'polypeptide(L)'
;MQCVKEPHRAQYGGGIIVNPGFDHNIKAWTVFGNGTIEERISNDGNRFIVARNRTRALDGFSQKVHLKKGLIYIFSAWLQLSEGSEIVSVVFKTNGSESTENPTVELWADNVSLQPFTRKQWRTHQDDSVERVS
;
A
#
# COMPACT_ATOMS: atom_id res chain seq x y z
N MET A 1 2.84 6.40 -23.03
CA MET A 1 2.45 5.43 -21.98
C MET A 1 1.03 4.99 -22.24
N GLN A 2 0.78 3.69 -22.25
CA GLN A 2 -0.56 3.13 -22.42
C GLN A 2 -1.10 2.83 -21.02
N CYS A 3 -2.28 3.36 -20.67
CA CYS A 3 -2.91 3.02 -19.40
C CYS A 3 -3.18 1.52 -19.39
N VAL A 4 -2.57 0.81 -18.44
CA VAL A 4 -2.82 -0.62 -18.24
C VAL A 4 -4.15 -0.74 -17.50
N LYS A 5 -5.05 -1.56 -18.03
CA LYS A 5 -6.42 -1.74 -17.50
C LYS A 5 -6.42 -2.44 -16.13
N GLU A 6 -5.46 -3.33 -15.91
CA GLU A 6 -5.28 -4.05 -14.64
C GLU A 6 -3.97 -3.65 -13.97
N PRO A 7 -3.97 -3.47 -12.64
CA PRO A 7 -2.75 -3.25 -11.89
C PRO A 7 -1.88 -4.50 -11.93
N HIS A 8 -0.56 -4.31 -11.97
CA HIS A 8 0.36 -5.44 -11.80
C HIS A 8 0.20 -6.06 -10.42
N ARG A 9 0.46 -7.37 -10.31
CA ARG A 9 0.50 -8.08 -9.02
C ARG A 9 1.40 -7.36 -8.01
N ALA A 10 1.10 -7.55 -6.73
CA ALA A 10 1.90 -7.03 -5.63
C ALA A 10 3.39 -7.28 -5.86
N GLN A 11 4.19 -6.21 -5.80
CA GLN A 11 5.63 -6.30 -6.00
C GLN A 11 6.23 -7.26 -4.95
N TYR A 12 7.20 -8.08 -5.37
CA TYR A 12 7.82 -9.12 -4.52
C TYR A 12 6.81 -10.10 -3.89
N GLY A 13 5.62 -10.27 -4.48
CA GLY A 13 4.56 -11.10 -3.92
C GLY A 13 3.95 -10.55 -2.61
N GLY A 14 4.12 -9.25 -2.33
CA GLY A 14 3.61 -8.59 -1.12
C GLY A 14 4.63 -8.49 0.02
N GLY A 15 5.71 -9.26 -0.03
CA GLY A 15 6.73 -9.28 1.02
C GLY A 15 6.17 -9.72 2.38
N ILE A 16 6.26 -8.86 3.40
CA ILE A 16 5.73 -9.16 4.75
C ILE A 16 4.26 -8.76 4.93
N ILE A 17 3.61 -8.22 3.90
CA ILE A 17 2.18 -7.91 3.93
C ILE A 17 1.37 -9.19 3.77
N VAL A 18 0.43 -9.40 4.69
CA VAL A 18 -0.56 -10.48 4.63
C VAL A 18 -1.73 -10.05 3.74
N ASN A 19 -2.17 -10.95 2.87
CA ASN A 19 -3.27 -10.71 1.93
C ASN A 19 -3.04 -9.43 1.07
N PRO A 20 -1.91 -9.36 0.33
CA PRO A 20 -1.46 -8.13 -0.34
C PRO A 20 -2.28 -7.75 -1.57
N GLY A 21 -3.06 -8.68 -2.15
CA GLY A 21 -3.95 -8.45 -3.30
C GLY A 21 -5.42 -8.71 -2.98
N PHE A 22 -5.78 -8.77 -1.69
CA PHE A 22 -7.17 -8.85 -1.23
C PHE A 22 -7.97 -10.08 -1.71
N ASP A 23 -7.28 -11.17 -2.09
CA ASP A 23 -7.88 -12.45 -2.49
C ASP A 23 -8.77 -13.09 -1.41
N HIS A 24 -8.55 -12.70 -0.14
CA HIS A 24 -9.27 -13.20 1.01
C HIS A 24 -10.07 -12.10 1.70
N ASN A 25 -10.76 -11.25 0.92
CA ASN A 25 -11.52 -10.09 1.40
C ASN A 25 -10.60 -9.18 2.25
N ILE A 26 -11.09 -8.58 3.34
CA ILE A 26 -10.33 -7.71 4.24
C ILE A 26 -9.51 -8.45 5.30
N LYS A 27 -9.26 -9.77 5.15
CA LYS A 27 -8.48 -10.54 6.13
C LYS A 27 -7.10 -9.89 6.35
N ALA A 28 -6.72 -9.73 7.62
CA ALA A 28 -5.50 -9.06 8.09
C ALA A 28 -5.43 -7.54 7.88
N TRP A 29 -6.50 -6.92 7.36
CA TRP A 29 -6.64 -5.48 7.25
C TRP A 29 -7.67 -5.00 8.26
N THR A 30 -7.38 -3.88 8.92
CA THR A 30 -8.27 -3.29 9.93
C THR A 30 -8.51 -1.83 9.63
N VAL A 31 -9.72 -1.34 9.93
CA VAL A 31 -10.02 0.10 9.90
C VAL A 31 -9.02 0.82 10.80
N PHE A 32 -8.43 1.88 10.27
CA PHE A 32 -7.65 2.83 11.03
C PHE A 32 -8.41 4.15 11.08
N GLY A 33 -8.58 4.73 12.27
CA GLY A 33 -9.38 5.94 12.45
C GLY A 33 -10.88 5.68 12.28
N ASN A 34 -11.60 6.63 11.68
CA ASN A 34 -13.05 6.55 11.46
C ASN A 34 -13.40 6.09 10.04
N GLY A 35 -14.64 5.62 9.85
CA GLY A 35 -15.15 5.17 8.57
C GLY A 35 -15.19 3.64 8.46
N THR A 36 -15.23 3.14 7.23
CA THR A 36 -15.43 1.72 6.95
C THR A 36 -14.50 1.26 5.83
N ILE A 37 -14.06 0.00 5.91
CA ILE A 37 -13.30 -0.66 4.84
C ILE A 37 -14.14 -1.79 4.24
N GLU A 38 -14.12 -1.89 2.92
CA GLU A 38 -14.89 -2.88 2.17
C GLU A 38 -14.03 -3.44 1.03
N GLU A 39 -14.14 -4.75 0.78
CA GLU A 39 -13.64 -5.34 -0.45
C GLU A 39 -14.63 -5.04 -1.59
N ARG A 40 -14.11 -4.70 -2.76
CA ARG A 40 -14.85 -4.62 -4.01
C ARG A 40 -14.13 -5.41 -5.10
N ILE A 41 -14.89 -5.80 -6.12
CA ILE A 41 -14.37 -6.52 -7.29
C ILE A 41 -14.74 -5.70 -8.52
N SER A 42 -13.75 -5.41 -9.38
CA SER A 42 -13.99 -4.74 -10.65
C SER A 42 -14.73 -5.67 -11.62
N ASN A 43 -15.29 -5.11 -12.70
CA ASN A 43 -15.95 -5.92 -13.74
C ASN A 43 -15.01 -6.94 -14.39
N ASP A 44 -13.69 -6.70 -14.35
CA ASP A 44 -12.67 -7.59 -14.89
C ASP A 44 -12.15 -8.61 -13.85
N GLY A 45 -12.69 -8.59 -12.62
CA GLY A 45 -12.34 -9.55 -11.57
C GLY A 45 -11.21 -9.13 -10.65
N ASN A 46 -10.65 -7.93 -10.83
CA ASN A 46 -9.62 -7.38 -9.93
C ASN A 46 -10.23 -7.04 -8.56
N ARG A 47 -9.64 -7.56 -7.49
CA ARG A 47 -10.09 -7.33 -6.11
C ARG A 47 -9.30 -6.18 -5.51
N PHE A 48 -10.01 -5.29 -4.81
CA PHE A 48 -9.42 -4.13 -4.18
C PHE A 48 -10.18 -3.77 -2.91
N ILE A 49 -9.52 -3.06 -1.99
CA ILE A 49 -10.18 -2.53 -0.80
C ILE A 49 -10.45 -1.05 -0.96
N VAL A 50 -11.56 -0.60 -0.38
CA VAL A 50 -12.00 0.78 -0.36
C VAL A 50 -12.17 1.23 1.07
N ALA A 51 -11.54 2.34 1.44
CA ALA A 51 -11.88 3.10 2.64
C ALA A 51 -12.88 4.21 2.29
N ARG A 52 -14.07 4.15 2.87
CA ARG A 52 -15.17 5.11 2.67
C ARG A 52 -15.68 5.69 3.98
N ASN A 53 -16.51 6.73 3.89
CA ASN A 53 -17.04 7.46 5.06
C ASN A 53 -15.92 7.92 6.01
N ARG A 54 -14.76 8.24 5.45
CA ARG A 54 -13.61 8.76 6.18
C ARG A 54 -13.98 10.15 6.70
N THR A 55 -13.41 10.56 7.82
CA THR A 55 -13.61 11.89 8.41
C THR A 55 -12.31 12.68 8.50
N ARG A 56 -11.16 11.99 8.43
CA ARG A 56 -9.81 12.54 8.59
C ARG A 56 -8.84 11.96 7.55
N ALA A 57 -7.75 12.68 7.29
CA ALA A 57 -6.72 12.34 6.32
C ALA A 57 -6.11 10.94 6.45
N LEU A 58 -5.95 10.49 7.70
CA LEU A 58 -5.32 9.21 8.02
C LEU A 58 -6.33 8.08 8.21
N ASP A 59 -7.62 8.40 8.25
CA ASP A 59 -8.65 7.37 8.28
C ASP A 59 -8.45 6.45 7.07
N GLY A 60 -8.64 5.15 7.23
CA GLY A 60 -8.34 4.22 6.15
C GLY A 60 -8.24 2.80 6.64
N PHE A 61 -7.32 2.06 6.04
CA PHE A 61 -6.98 0.70 6.45
C PHE A 61 -5.53 0.64 6.90
N SER A 62 -5.25 -0.28 7.81
CA SER A 62 -3.91 -0.55 8.31
C SER A 62 -3.68 -2.04 8.47
N GLN A 63 -2.40 -2.41 8.47
CA GLN A 63 -1.94 -3.72 8.86
C GLN A 63 -0.73 -3.55 9.79
N LYS A 64 -0.78 -4.21 10.95
CA LYS A 64 0.37 -4.24 11.85
C LYS A 64 1.42 -5.20 11.28
N VAL A 65 2.62 -4.68 11.05
CA VAL A 65 3.76 -5.44 10.56
C VAL A 65 4.89 -5.43 11.57
N HIS A 66 5.66 -6.51 11.63
CA HIS A 66 6.83 -6.63 12.51
C HIS A 66 8.10 -6.28 11.75
N LEU A 67 8.60 -5.07 11.96
CA LEU A 67 9.85 -4.63 11.36
C LEU A 67 11.05 -5.24 12.13
N LYS A 68 11.96 -5.86 11.39
CA LYS A 68 13.25 -6.34 11.91
C LYS A 68 14.29 -5.23 11.81
N LYS A 69 15.00 -5.01 12.92
CA LYS A 69 16.11 -4.04 13.02
C LYS A 69 17.21 -4.38 12.01
N GLY A 70 17.75 -3.34 11.35
CA GLY A 70 18.89 -3.47 10.44
C GLY A 70 18.56 -3.85 9.00
N LEU A 71 17.28 -4.05 8.68
CA LEU A 71 16.81 -4.26 7.30
C LEU A 71 16.34 -2.94 6.66
N ILE A 72 16.44 -2.90 5.33
CA ILE A 72 15.93 -1.82 4.48
C ILE A 72 14.60 -2.32 3.89
N TYR A 73 13.60 -1.44 3.75
CA TYR A 73 12.28 -1.83 3.28
C TYR A 73 11.90 -1.04 2.03
N ILE A 74 11.35 -1.75 1.04
CA ILE A 74 10.67 -1.13 -0.10
C ILE A 74 9.17 -1.30 0.11
N PHE A 75 8.45 -0.18 0.05
CA PHE A 75 7.00 -0.17 0.02
C PHE A 75 6.51 0.10 -1.39
N SER A 76 5.48 -0.63 -1.83
CA SER A 76 4.78 -0.35 -3.08
C SER A 76 3.27 -0.51 -2.88
N ALA A 77 2.47 0.33 -3.54
CA ALA A 77 1.03 0.12 -3.62
C ALA A 77 0.46 0.74 -4.89
N TRP A 78 -0.60 0.15 -5.41
CA TRP A 78 -1.49 0.78 -6.38
C TRP A 78 -2.62 1.44 -5.62
N LEU A 79 -2.76 2.76 -5.78
CA LEU A 79 -3.72 3.58 -5.05
C LEU A 79 -4.50 4.44 -6.03
N GLN A 80 -5.82 4.53 -5.81
CA GLN A 80 -6.72 5.37 -6.58
C GLN A 80 -7.64 6.14 -5.63
N LEU A 81 -7.98 7.38 -6.01
CA LEU A 81 -9.01 8.16 -5.34
C LEU A 81 -10.33 8.02 -6.10
N SER A 82 -11.44 7.99 -5.39
CA SER A 82 -12.77 7.99 -6.02
C SER A 82 -13.03 9.25 -6.83
N GLU A 83 -12.48 10.38 -6.37
CA GLU A 83 -12.65 11.69 -6.98
C GLU A 83 -11.52 12.64 -6.55
N GLY A 84 -11.39 13.76 -7.28
CA GLY A 84 -10.43 14.81 -6.97
C GLY A 84 -8.98 14.45 -7.31
N SER A 85 -8.08 15.35 -6.92
CA SER A 85 -6.62 15.21 -7.07
C SER A 85 -5.98 15.65 -5.76
N GLU A 86 -5.77 14.70 -4.86
CA GLU A 86 -5.32 14.94 -3.49
C GLU A 86 -4.00 14.22 -3.20
N ILE A 87 -3.32 14.65 -2.12
CA ILE A 87 -2.10 14.00 -1.64
C ILE A 87 -2.47 12.69 -0.92
N VAL A 88 -2.08 11.56 -1.51
CA VAL A 88 -2.18 10.25 -0.86
C VAL A 88 -0.96 10.03 0.04
N SER A 89 -1.19 9.82 1.33
CA SER A 89 -0.13 9.59 2.31
C SER A 89 -0.10 8.14 2.76
N VAL A 90 1.08 7.52 2.72
CA VAL A 90 1.35 6.24 3.36
C VAL A 90 2.17 6.50 4.61
N VAL A 91 1.65 6.11 5.77
CA VAL A 91 2.28 6.41 7.06
C VAL A 91 2.77 5.14 7.74
N PHE A 92 4.08 5.07 7.97
CA PHE A 92 4.68 4.08 8.87
C PHE A 92 4.67 4.62 10.29
N LYS A 93 3.70 4.19 11.10
CA LYS A 93 3.65 4.57 12.51
C LYS A 93 4.51 3.63 13.35
N THR A 94 5.45 4.23 14.08
CA THR A 94 6.08 3.62 15.25
C THR A 94 5.49 4.28 16.49
N ASN A 95 5.56 3.63 17.66
CA ASN A 95 4.94 4.16 18.87
C ASN A 95 5.40 5.61 19.12
N GLY A 96 4.48 6.59 19.01
CA GLY A 96 4.72 7.99 19.32
C GLY A 96 4.55 9.02 18.19
N SER A 97 4.20 8.65 16.95
CA SER A 97 3.96 9.63 15.88
C SER A 97 2.48 9.90 15.58
N GLU A 98 2.09 11.17 15.71
CA GLU A 98 0.79 11.71 15.29
C GLU A 98 1.03 12.83 14.26
N SER A 99 0.16 12.92 13.25
CA SER A 99 0.22 13.94 12.19
C SER A 99 -1.17 14.28 11.69
N THR A 100 -1.40 15.53 11.30
CA THR A 100 -2.73 16.10 10.99
C THR A 100 -2.83 16.77 9.61
N GLU A 101 -3.96 16.47 8.97
CA GLU A 101 -4.81 17.26 8.04
C GLU A 101 -4.52 17.39 6.52
N ASN A 102 -5.51 16.89 5.73
CA ASN A 102 -6.02 17.18 4.36
C ASN A 102 -6.98 16.01 3.93
N PRO A 103 -7.79 16.03 2.83
CA PRO A 103 -9.26 15.85 2.90
C PRO A 103 -9.83 14.41 2.76
N THR A 104 -11.16 14.36 2.62
CA THR A 104 -12.16 13.32 2.94
C THR A 104 -12.56 12.39 1.77
N VAL A 105 -11.68 12.13 0.81
CA VAL A 105 -11.99 11.32 -0.39
C VAL A 105 -11.92 9.81 -0.11
N GLU A 106 -12.64 8.97 -0.85
CA GLU A 106 -12.47 7.51 -0.73
C GLU A 106 -11.11 7.09 -1.31
N LEU A 107 -10.44 6.18 -0.61
CA LEU A 107 -9.15 5.64 -1.02
C LEU A 107 -9.30 4.17 -1.40
N TRP A 108 -8.87 3.82 -2.60
CA TRP A 108 -8.93 2.47 -3.15
C TRP A 108 -7.50 1.94 -3.29
N ALA A 109 -7.30 0.66 -2.94
CA ALA A 109 -6.02 -0.02 -3.12
C ALA A 109 -6.21 -1.40 -3.73
N ASP A 110 -5.46 -1.69 -4.80
CA ASP A 110 -5.50 -2.98 -5.49
C ASP A 110 -4.45 -3.95 -4.98
N ASN A 111 -3.27 -3.44 -4.63
CA ASN A 111 -2.30 -4.22 -3.89
C ASN A 111 -1.34 -3.37 -3.07
N VAL A 112 -0.75 -4.01 -2.06
CA VAL A 112 0.25 -3.42 -1.16
C VAL A 112 1.38 -4.42 -0.95
N SER A 113 2.62 -3.95 -1.04
CA SER A 113 3.81 -4.73 -0.68
C SER A 113 4.71 -3.97 0.29
N LEU A 114 5.39 -4.74 1.14
CA LEU A 114 6.45 -4.25 2.00
C LEU A 114 7.55 -5.31 2.02
N GLN A 115 8.60 -5.11 1.24
CA GLN A 115 9.66 -6.10 1.08
C GLN A 115 10.91 -5.71 1.90
N PRO A 116 11.37 -6.57 2.82
CA PRO A 116 12.64 -6.39 3.51
C PRO A 116 13.84 -6.82 2.65
N PHE A 117 14.94 -6.10 2.80
CA PHE A 117 16.24 -6.37 2.20
C PHE A 117 17.36 -6.22 3.23
N THR A 118 18.36 -7.08 3.12
CA THR A 118 19.65 -6.86 3.80
C THR A 118 20.43 -5.75 3.09
N ARG A 119 21.40 -5.15 3.78
CA ARG A 119 22.32 -4.17 3.15
C ARG A 119 23.06 -4.74 1.94
N LYS A 120 23.41 -6.03 1.96
CA LYS A 120 24.07 -6.70 0.84
C LYS A 120 23.14 -6.77 -0.37
N GLN A 121 21.91 -7.25 -0.19
CA GLN A 121 20.92 -7.33 -1.26
C GLN A 121 20.58 -5.94 -1.83
N TRP A 122 20.46 -4.93 -0.96
CA TRP A 122 20.19 -3.56 -1.39
C TRP A 122 21.31 -3.00 -2.29
N ARG A 123 22.57 -3.26 -1.95
CA ARG A 123 23.71 -2.83 -2.78
C ARG A 123 23.70 -3.48 -4.15
N THR A 124 23.47 -4.80 -4.21
CA THR A 124 23.32 -5.50 -5.50
C THR A 124 22.20 -4.88 -6.36
N HIS A 125 21.08 -4.49 -5.76
CA HIS A 125 20.01 -3.79 -6.49
C HIS A 125 20.45 -2.44 -7.07
N GLN A 126 21.33 -1.70 -6.39
CA GLN A 126 21.86 -0.45 -6.90
C GLN A 126 22.85 -0.70 -8.04
N ASP A 127 23.75 -1.68 -7.89
CA ASP A 127 24.74 -2.03 -8.91
C ASP A 127 24.04 -2.53 -10.20
N ASP A 128 23.07 -3.44 -10.08
CA ASP A 128 22.27 -3.96 -11.20
C ASP A 128 21.45 -2.88 -11.92
N SER A 129 21.06 -1.82 -11.19
CA SER A 129 20.32 -0.69 -11.77
C SER A 129 21.23 0.28 -12.52
N VAL A 130 22.50 0.35 -12.13
CA VAL A 130 23.53 1.14 -12.81
C VAL A 130 23.98 0.43 -14.09
N GLU A 131 24.22 -0.88 -14.06
CA GLU A 131 24.61 -1.67 -15.24
C GLU A 131 23.52 -1.69 -16.33
N ARG A 132 22.24 -1.65 -15.95
CA ARG A 132 21.13 -1.62 -16.94
C ARG A 132 21.07 -0.33 -17.75
N VAL A 133 21.81 0.71 -17.38
CA VAL A 133 21.78 2.04 -18.03
C VAL A 133 23.08 2.32 -18.81
N SER A 134 24.06 1.40 -18.81
CA SER A 134 25.30 1.48 -19.59
C SER A 134 25.30 0.55 -20.79
#